data_AF-A0A7X7N457-F1
#
_entry.id   AF-A0A7X7N457-F1
#
_cell.length_a   1.000
_cell.length_b   1.000
_cell.length_c   1.000
_cell.angle_alpha   90.00
_cell.angle_beta   90.00
_cell.angle_gamma   90.00
#
_symmetry.space_group_name_H-M   'P 1'
#
loop_
_entity.id
_entity.type
_entity.pdbx_description
1 polymer ?
#
loop_
_entity_poly.entity_id
_entity_poly.type
_entity_poly.pdbx_seq_one_letter_code
_entity_poly.pdbx_strand_id
1 'polypeptide(L)'
;MRGQKGRRSKGMTFIGVLVAFFILAVGILYLVRVYPVIDKLSARSKSYIITSQIADRIFVLMEEVYGSPDGPPVPSFITGVDERFPLFSYSVYIGEEREGLFRMDAEITEKTEGKNENTYFTGSFRRR
;
A
#
# COMPACT_ATOMS: atom_id res chain seq x y z
N MET A 1 60.83 1.67 36.53
CA MET A 1 61.17 1.76 35.09
C MET A 1 60.07 1.10 34.27
N ARG A 2 59.50 1.85 33.31
CA ARG A 2 58.40 1.43 32.41
C ARG A 2 58.95 0.49 31.33
N GLY A 3 58.39 -0.71 31.21
CA GLY A 3 58.55 -1.58 30.03
C GLY A 3 57.24 -1.62 29.26
N GLN A 4 57.26 -1.09 28.04
CA GLN A 4 56.11 -0.83 27.17
C GLN A 4 55.25 -2.07 26.87
N LYS A 5 53.93 -1.89 26.96
CA LYS A 5 52.93 -2.75 26.33
C LYS A 5 53.13 -2.73 24.80
N GLY A 6 53.72 -3.80 24.26
CA GLY A 6 53.70 -4.06 22.82
C GLY A 6 52.28 -4.36 22.35
N ARG A 7 51.61 -3.37 21.75
CA ARG A 7 50.39 -3.57 20.96
C ARG A 7 50.73 -4.55 19.82
N ARG A 8 50.31 -5.82 19.92
CA ARG A 8 50.31 -6.73 18.77
C ARG A 8 49.29 -6.20 17.76
N SER A 9 49.75 -5.45 16.76
CA SER A 9 49.01 -5.33 15.51
C SER A 9 48.99 -6.72 14.87
N LYS A 10 47.91 -7.48 15.08
CA LYS A 10 47.65 -8.66 14.27
C LYS A 10 47.39 -8.17 12.86
N GLY A 11 48.42 -8.22 12.01
CA GLY A 11 48.28 -7.96 10.58
C GLY A 11 47.18 -8.84 10.00
N MET A 12 46.39 -8.26 9.10
CA MET A 12 45.31 -8.99 8.42
C MET A 12 45.96 -10.09 7.57
N THR A 13 45.90 -11.33 8.06
CA THR A 13 46.42 -12.48 7.30
C THR A 13 45.58 -12.66 6.04
N PHE A 14 46.21 -13.01 4.91
CA PHE A 14 45.54 -13.23 3.61
C PHE A 14 44.31 -14.15 3.71
N ILE A 15 44.39 -15.18 4.55
CA ILE A 15 43.28 -16.11 4.86
C ILE A 15 42.09 -15.35 5.48
N GLY A 16 42.35 -14.40 6.38
CA GLY A 16 41.32 -13.56 6.98
C GLY A 16 40.62 -12.66 5.97
N VAL A 17 41.36 -12.15 4.97
CA VAL A 17 40.78 -11.39 3.85
C VAL A 17 39.86 -12.29 3.01
N LEU A 18 40.31 -13.51 2.68
CA LEU A 18 39.53 -14.46 1.91
C LEU A 18 38.24 -14.88 2.63
N VAL A 19 38.31 -15.15 3.93
CA VAL A 19 37.13 -15.49 4.74
C VAL A 19 36.16 -14.32 4.80
N ALA A 20 36.65 -13.08 4.99
CA ALA A 20 35.81 -11.89 4.97
C ALA A 20 35.11 -11.71 3.62
N PHE A 21 35.82 -11.93 2.51
CA PHE A 21 35.27 -11.85 1.16
C PHE A 21 34.19 -12.91 0.90
N PHE A 22 34.42 -14.13 1.39
CA PHE A 22 33.44 -15.22 1.29
C PHE A 22 32.16 -14.90 2.07
N ILE A 23 32.29 -14.42 3.31
CA ILE A 23 31.13 -14.00 4.13
C ILE A 23 30.38 -12.85 3.45
N LEU A 24 31.09 -11.86 2.90
CA LEU A 24 30.50 -10.76 2.17
C LEU A 24 29.72 -11.25 0.93
N ALA A 25 30.31 -12.13 0.13
CA ALA A 25 29.69 -12.66 -1.08
C ALA A 25 28.41 -13.45 -0.76
N VAL A 26 28.46 -14.31 0.25
CA VAL A 26 27.27 -15.05 0.72
C VAL A 26 26.21 -14.08 1.25
N GLY A 27 26.60 -13.08 2.04
CA GLY A 27 25.68 -12.05 2.55
C GLY A 27 24.96 -11.29 1.44
N ILE A 28 25.70 -10.85 0.40
CA ILE A 28 25.12 -10.17 -0.77
C ILE A 28 24.16 -11.10 -1.51
N LEU A 29 24.54 -12.37 -1.73
CA LEU A 29 23.70 -13.36 -2.41
C LEU A 29 22.35 -13.55 -1.69
N TYR A 30 22.37 -13.64 -0.36
CA TYR A 30 21.16 -13.74 0.44
C TYR A 30 20.30 -12.47 0.33
N LEU A 31 20.90 -11.28 0.41
CA LEU A 31 20.17 -10.01 0.29
C LEU A 31 19.49 -9.88 -1.08
N VAL A 32 20.19 -10.19 -2.17
CA VAL A 32 19.64 -10.14 -3.52
C VAL A 32 18.43 -11.06 -3.68
N ARG A 33 18.42 -12.20 -2.95
CA ARG A 33 17.29 -13.14 -3.00
C ARG A 33 16.07 -12.68 -2.21
N VAL A 34 16.28 -11.99 -1.09
CA VAL A 34 15.20 -11.56 -0.19
C VAL A 34 14.61 -10.20 -0.60
N TYR A 35 15.44 -9.30 -1.13
CA TYR A 35 15.03 -7.96 -1.58
C TYR A 35 13.77 -7.94 -2.48
N PRO A 36 13.66 -8.74 -3.56
CA PRO A 36 12.49 -8.68 -4.44
C PRO A 36 11.20 -9.15 -3.76
N VAL A 37 11.29 -9.98 -2.71
CA VAL A 37 10.11 -10.40 -1.94
C VAL A 37 9.64 -9.28 -1.04
N ILE A 38 10.57 -8.61 -0.35
CA ILE A 38 10.27 -7.46 0.51
C ILE A 38 9.69 -6.32 -0.33
N ASP A 39 10.28 -6.04 -1.49
CA ASP A 39 9.83 -4.97 -2.36
C ASP A 39 8.39 -5.19 -2.85
N LYS A 40 8.07 -6.42 -3.30
CA LYS A 40 6.70 -6.80 -3.67
C LYS A 40 5.71 -6.69 -2.52
N LEU A 41 6.09 -7.13 -1.32
CA LEU A 41 5.24 -7.01 -0.12
C LEU A 41 5.01 -5.55 0.27
N SER A 42 6.05 -4.72 0.17
CA SER A 42 6.00 -3.29 0.43
C SER A 42 5.09 -2.58 -0.57
N ALA A 43 5.25 -2.86 -1.87
CA ALA A 43 4.40 -2.31 -2.92
C ALA A 43 2.93 -2.68 -2.72
N ARG A 44 2.65 -3.96 -2.45
CA ARG A 44 1.29 -4.44 -2.16
C ARG A 44 0.68 -3.76 -0.92
N SER A 45 1.48 -3.57 0.12
CA SER A 45 1.04 -2.90 1.35
C SER A 45 0.69 -1.44 1.08
N LYS A 46 1.51 -0.73 0.29
CA LYS A 46 1.24 0.66 -0.11
C LYS A 46 -0.05 0.75 -0.93
N SER A 47 -0.22 -0.13 -1.91
CA SER A 47 -1.43 -0.19 -2.73
C SER A 47 -2.68 -0.38 -1.85
N TYR A 48 -2.65 -1.34 -0.91
CA TYR A 48 -3.76 -1.58 0.01
C TYR A 48 -4.10 -0.37 0.90
N ILE A 49 -3.09 0.35 1.38
CA ILE A 49 -3.30 1.58 2.17
C ILE A 49 -3.95 2.65 1.30
N ILE A 50 -3.48 2.83 0.07
CA ILE A 50 -4.01 3.83 -0.87
C ILE A 50 -5.45 3.51 -1.23
N THR A 51 -5.76 2.28 -1.62
CA THR A 51 -7.13 1.87 -1.97
C THR A 51 -8.08 2.04 -0.77
N SER A 52 -7.63 1.71 0.44
CA SER A 52 -8.43 1.94 1.66
C SER A 52 -8.70 3.43 1.90
N GLN A 53 -7.69 4.30 1.73
CA GLN A 53 -7.86 5.75 1.87
C GLN A 53 -8.79 6.36 0.81
N ILE A 54 -8.78 5.82 -0.40
CA ILE A 54 -9.71 6.22 -1.47
C ILE A 54 -11.14 5.80 -1.09
N ALA A 55 -11.33 4.55 -0.65
CA ALA A 55 -12.63 4.05 -0.22
C ALA A 55 -13.23 4.88 0.92
N ASP A 56 -12.44 5.16 1.97
CA ASP A 56 -12.89 5.98 3.11
C ASP A 56 -13.35 7.37 2.65
N ARG A 57 -12.58 8.03 1.77
CA ARG A 57 -12.95 9.35 1.24
C ARG A 57 -14.23 9.30 0.42
N ILE A 58 -14.39 8.28 -0.42
CA ILE A 58 -15.63 8.07 -1.19
C ILE A 58 -16.81 7.94 -0.24
N PHE A 59 -16.71 7.09 0.79
CA PHE A 59 -17.81 6.86 1.72
C PHE A 59 -18.18 8.11 2.52
N VAL A 60 -17.18 8.88 2.98
CA VAL A 60 -17.41 10.16 3.66
C VAL A 60 -18.08 11.17 2.72
N LEU A 61 -17.59 11.34 1.49
CA LEU A 61 -18.20 12.23 0.50
C LEU A 61 -19.64 11.84 0.20
N MET A 62 -19.92 10.55 0.10
CA MET A 62 -21.28 10.05 -0.14
C MET A 62 -22.21 10.39 1.02
N GLU A 63 -21.77 10.20 2.27
CA GLU A 63 -22.55 10.56 3.45
C GLU A 63 -22.74 12.09 3.56
N GLU A 64 -21.73 12.89 3.26
CA GLU A 64 -21.81 14.36 3.32
C GLU A 64 -22.76 14.94 2.25
N VAL A 65 -22.66 14.47 1.01
CA VAL A 65 -23.46 14.99 -0.10
C VAL A 65 -24.88 14.43 -0.09
N TYR A 66 -25.04 13.13 0.14
CA TYR A 66 -26.30 12.42 -0.04
C TYR A 66 -26.97 11.98 1.27
N GLY A 67 -26.28 12.05 2.41
CA GLY A 67 -26.83 11.68 3.71
C GLY A 67 -27.81 12.69 4.30
N SER A 68 -27.88 13.90 3.75
CA SER A 68 -28.83 14.95 4.15
C SER A 68 -30.26 14.66 3.65
N PRO A 69 -31.32 15.03 4.40
CA PRO A 69 -32.69 14.77 3.98
C PRO A 69 -33.06 15.66 2.79
N ASP A 70 -32.49 16.86 2.74
CA ASP A 70 -32.59 17.82 1.64
C ASP A 70 -31.47 17.63 0.59
N GLY A 71 -30.69 16.55 0.68
CA GLY A 71 -29.62 16.25 -0.26
C GLY A 71 -30.14 16.00 -1.68
N PRO A 72 -29.29 16.09 -2.71
CA PRO A 72 -29.64 15.69 -4.07
C PRO A 72 -30.04 14.19 -4.15
N PRO A 73 -30.73 13.76 -5.20
CA PRO A 73 -31.03 12.35 -5.42
C PRO A 73 -29.73 11.53 -5.50
N VAL A 74 -29.72 10.36 -4.84
CA VAL A 74 -28.56 9.47 -4.82
C VAL A 74 -28.40 8.83 -6.20
N PRO A 75 -27.24 8.95 -6.86
CA PRO A 75 -26.99 8.27 -8.12
C PRO A 75 -26.85 6.76 -7.87
N SER A 76 -27.19 5.94 -8.86
CA SER A 76 -26.99 4.48 -8.80
C SER A 76 -25.55 4.06 -9.09
N PHE A 77 -24.76 4.95 -9.72
CA PHE A 77 -23.39 4.68 -10.13
C PHE A 77 -22.55 5.96 -10.17
N ILE A 78 -21.32 5.88 -9.67
CA ILE A 78 -20.32 6.96 -9.75
C ILE A 78 -18.99 6.36 -10.20
N THR A 79 -18.25 7.04 -11.05
CA THR A 79 -16.89 6.65 -11.44
C THR A 79 -15.98 7.87 -11.49
N GLY A 80 -14.69 7.65 -11.26
CA GLY A 80 -13.71 8.72 -11.29
C GLY A 80 -12.28 8.22 -11.15
N VAL A 81 -11.37 9.18 -11.01
CA VAL A 81 -9.95 8.98 -10.70
C VAL A 81 -9.66 9.78 -9.45
N ASP A 82 -8.90 9.23 -8.51
CA ASP A 82 -8.49 10.00 -7.33
C ASP A 82 -7.41 11.02 -7.73
N GLU A 83 -7.64 12.30 -7.47
CA GLU A 83 -6.72 13.37 -7.85
C GLU A 83 -5.35 13.26 -7.15
N ARG A 84 -5.32 12.68 -5.94
CA ARG A 84 -4.06 12.47 -5.19
C ARG A 84 -3.33 11.22 -5.66
N PHE A 85 -4.05 10.28 -6.28
CA PHE A 85 -3.52 9.01 -6.77
C PHE A 85 -3.95 8.74 -8.22
N PRO A 86 -3.36 9.42 -9.23
CA PRO A 86 -3.83 9.37 -10.62
C PRO A 86 -3.79 7.98 -11.29
N LEU A 87 -3.04 7.04 -10.72
CA LEU A 87 -2.95 5.65 -11.18
C LEU A 87 -4.13 4.79 -10.70
N PHE A 88 -4.99 5.34 -9.84
CA PHE A 88 -6.13 4.65 -9.24
C PHE A 88 -7.43 5.25 -9.76
N SER A 89 -8.23 4.41 -10.41
CA SER A 89 -9.61 4.72 -10.78
C SER A 89 -10.57 4.01 -9.86
N TYR A 90 -11.75 4.56 -9.67
CA TYR A 90 -12.80 3.94 -8.86
C TYR A 90 -14.14 3.91 -9.59
N SER A 91 -14.95 2.93 -9.21
CA SER A 91 -16.33 2.72 -9.64
C SER A 91 -17.15 2.35 -8.41
N VAL A 92 -18.25 3.06 -8.16
CA VAL A 92 -19.10 2.86 -6.99
C VAL A 92 -20.50 2.56 -7.47
N TYR A 93 -21.02 1.41 -7.11
CA TYR A 93 -22.40 1.01 -7.32
C TYR A 93 -23.19 1.29 -6.05
N ILE A 94 -24.33 1.94 -6.18
CA ILE A 94 -25.13 2.38 -5.05
C ILE A 94 -26.54 1.84 -5.23
N GLY A 95 -27.02 1.11 -4.21
CA GLY A 95 -28.35 0.51 -4.20
C GLY A 95 -29.06 0.87 -2.90
N GLU A 96 -30.36 1.19 -3.00
CA GLU A 96 -31.20 1.33 -1.82
C GLU A 96 -31.59 -0.06 -1.32
N GLU A 97 -31.21 -0.40 -0.08
CA GLU A 97 -31.61 -1.67 0.55
C GLU A 97 -32.97 -1.55 1.23
N ARG A 98 -33.25 -0.40 1.85
CA ARG A 98 -34.48 -0.04 2.56
C ARG A 98 -34.67 1.46 2.48
N GLU A 99 -35.86 1.95 2.79
CA GLU A 99 -36.20 3.38 2.75
C GLU A 99 -35.14 4.24 3.47
N GLY A 100 -34.39 5.01 2.67
CA GLY A 100 -33.33 5.91 3.14
C GLY A 100 -32.01 5.23 3.57
N LEU A 101 -31.86 3.91 3.41
CA LEU A 101 -30.62 3.17 3.64
C LEU A 101 -30.00 2.72 2.32
N PHE A 102 -28.83 3.25 2.02
CA PHE A 102 -28.10 2.99 0.79
C PHE A 102 -26.86 2.16 1.07
N ARG A 103 -26.70 1.07 0.32
CA ARG A 103 -25.47 0.29 0.25
C ARG A 103 -24.62 0.77 -0.91
N MET A 104 -23.32 0.80 -0.68
CA MET A 104 -22.31 1.18 -1.66
C MET A 104 -21.33 0.04 -1.83
N ASP A 105 -21.12 -0.41 -3.07
CA ASP A 105 -20.07 -1.34 -3.43
C ASP A 105 -19.06 -0.60 -4.32
N ALA A 106 -17.88 -0.34 -3.78
CA ALA A 106 -16.80 0.36 -4.44
C ALA A 106 -15.74 -0.62 -4.97
N GLU A 107 -15.42 -0.49 -6.25
CA GLU A 107 -14.29 -1.14 -6.91
C GLU A 107 -13.22 -0.09 -7.18
N ILE A 108 -12.00 -0.34 -6.70
CA ILE A 108 -10.85 0.52 -6.93
C ILE A 108 -9.83 -0.27 -7.73
N THR A 109 -9.50 0.25 -8.91
CA THR A 109 -8.56 -0.36 -9.86
C THR A 109 -7.26 0.42 -9.86
N GLU A 110 -6.17 -0.25 -9.50
CA GLU A 110 -4.82 0.24 -9.72
C GLU A 110 -4.36 -0.17 -11.13
N LYS A 111 -3.97 0.81 -11.96
CA LYS A 111 -3.35 0.56 -13.25
C LYS A 111 -1.84 0.64 -13.11
N THR A 112 -1.17 -0.51 -13.17
CA THR A 112 0.30 -0.60 -13.29
C THR A 112 0.67 -1.13 -14.66
N GLU A 113 1.89 -0.86 -15.15
CA GLU A 113 2.33 -1.30 -16.48
C GLU A 113 2.11 -2.82 -16.67
N GLY A 114 1.13 -3.17 -17.51
CA GLY A 114 0.79 -4.55 -17.87
C GLY A 114 -0.13 -5.31 -16.90
N LYS A 115 -0.61 -4.69 -15.81
CA LYS A 115 -1.54 -5.32 -14.86
C LYS A 115 -2.57 -4.34 -14.28
N ASN A 116 -3.79 -4.82 -14.13
CA ASN A 116 -4.84 -4.15 -13.35
C ASN A 116 -5.07 -4.96 -12.08
N GLU A 117 -4.96 -4.32 -10.92
CA GLU A 117 -5.33 -4.91 -9.65
C GLU A 117 -6.61 -4.24 -9.13
N ASN A 118 -7.64 -5.04 -8.87
CA ASN A 118 -8.93 -4.55 -8.39
C ASN A 118 -9.08 -4.89 -6.91
N THR A 119 -9.49 -3.90 -6.11
CA THR A 119 -9.84 -4.07 -4.71
C THR A 119 -11.28 -3.63 -4.49
N TYR A 120 -12.03 -4.42 -3.73
CA TYR A 120 -13.46 -4.19 -3.50
C TYR A 120 -13.70 -3.79 -2.04
N PHE A 121 -14.55 -2.80 -1.85
CA PHE A 121 -15.01 -2.32 -0.55
C PHE A 121 -16.52 -2.22 -0.56
N THR A 122 -17.14 -2.55 0.55
CA THR A 122 -18.57 -2.36 0.76
C THR A 122 -18.78 -1.43 1.95
N GLY A 123 -19.68 -0.47 1.78
CA GLY A 123 -20.09 0.47 2.80
C GLY A 123 -21.59 0.71 2.74
N SER A 124 -22.09 1.50 3.67
CA SER A 124 -23.49 1.92 3.68
C SER A 124 -23.62 3.29 4.33
N PHE A 125 -24.57 4.09 3.85
CA PHE A 125 -24.94 5.35 4.49
C PHE A 125 -26.45 5.46 4.58
N ARG A 126 -26.92 6.31 5.48
CA ARG A 126 -28.35 6.55 5.69
C ARG A 126 -28.66 8.01 5.46
N ARG A 127 -29.72 8.27 4.70
CA ARG A 127 -30.33 9.60 4.62
C ARG A 127 -31.04 9.90 5.94
N ARG A 128 -30.59 10.92 6.66
CA ARG A 128 -31.13 11.32 7.97
C ARG A 128 -31.87 12.63 7.86
#